data_AF-A0A410WXD5-F1
#
_entry.id   AF-A0A410WXD5-F1
#
_cell.length_a   1.000
_cell.length_b   1.000
_cell.length_c   1.000
_cell.angle_alpha   90.00
_cell.angle_beta   90.00
_cell.angle_gamma   90.00
#
_symmetry.space_group_name_H-M   'P 1'
#
loop_
_entity.id
_entity.type
_entity.pdbx_description
1 polymer ?
#
loop_
_entity_poly.entity_id
_entity_poly.type
_entity_poly.pdbx_seq_one_letter_code
_entity_poly.pdbx_strand_id
1 'polypeptide(L)'
;MEQIKKEILKLNLVLENTDCIEIENKHIGRISILDIKTSIVATRNSTCKFNECDHFALASFRDGDEQYKLPNDFMSTSSKYTRLKGNDITSIHIIYNDYTEEELYVPWGDSEYKNDYQHTYINEHGDLFIVINKNKNIEDEFPYDLEDTACLEYMLFWDC
;
A
#
# COMPACT_ATOMS: atom_id res chain seq x y z
N MET A 1 8.37 25.96 -17.15
CA MET A 1 7.12 25.44 -16.57
C MET A 1 7.49 24.86 -15.23
N GLU A 2 7.01 25.48 -14.17
CA GLU A 2 7.19 24.96 -12.81
C GLU A 2 6.31 23.71 -12.69
N GLN A 3 6.93 22.56 -12.47
CA GLN A 3 6.21 21.30 -12.30
C GLN A 3 5.52 21.39 -10.94
N ILE A 4 4.19 21.53 -10.93
CA ILE A 4 3.42 21.54 -9.68
C ILE A 4 3.68 20.20 -8.99
N LYS A 5 4.31 20.24 -7.82
CA LYS A 5 4.58 19.07 -7.00
C LYS A 5 3.23 18.54 -6.49
N LYS A 6 2.79 17.41 -7.04
CA LYS A 6 1.65 16.68 -6.48
C LYS A 6 2.13 15.91 -5.27
N GLU A 7 1.44 16.10 -4.16
CA GLU A 7 1.71 15.38 -2.91
C GLU A 7 0.59 14.39 -2.68
N ILE A 8 0.94 13.22 -2.17
CA ILE A 8 -0.03 12.20 -1.78
C ILE A 8 -0.83 12.76 -0.60
N LEU A 9 -2.16 12.74 -0.71
CA LEU A 9 -3.06 13.04 0.40
C LEU A 9 -3.32 11.77 1.22
N LYS A 10 -3.56 10.66 0.54
CA LYS A 10 -3.81 9.34 1.14
C LYS A 10 -3.67 8.22 0.12
N LEU A 11 -3.52 7.00 0.63
CA LEU A 11 -3.64 5.76 -0.12
C LEU A 11 -4.88 5.00 0.33
N ASN A 12 -5.58 4.40 -0.61
CA ASN A 12 -6.58 3.37 -0.36
C ASN A 12 -6.01 2.03 -0.84
N LEU A 13 -5.71 1.14 0.10
CA LEU A 13 -5.28 -0.22 -0.19
C LEU A 13 -6.54 -1.04 -0.48
N VAL A 14 -6.76 -1.38 -1.75
CA VAL A 14 -7.96 -2.11 -2.20
C VAL A 14 -7.73 -3.61 -1.99
N LEU A 15 -8.69 -4.27 -1.36
CA LEU A 15 -8.64 -5.69 -1.00
C LEU A 15 -9.43 -6.54 -1.99
N GLU A 16 -9.18 -7.85 -2.02
CA GLU A 16 -9.87 -8.80 -2.92
C GLU A 16 -11.40 -8.74 -2.79
N ASN A 17 -11.90 -8.58 -1.55
CA ASN A 17 -13.33 -8.48 -1.27
C ASN A 17 -13.94 -7.10 -1.60
N THR A 18 -13.27 -6.27 -2.40
CA THR A 18 -13.65 -4.90 -2.80
C THR A 18 -13.74 -3.88 -1.67
N ASP A 19 -13.29 -4.26 -0.47
CA ASP A 19 -13.11 -3.31 0.63
C ASP A 19 -11.80 -2.52 0.47
N CYS A 20 -11.65 -1.43 1.21
CA CYS A 20 -10.44 -0.63 1.18
C CYS A 20 -10.01 -0.19 2.58
N ILE A 21 -8.69 -0.18 2.77
CA ILE A 21 -8.08 0.35 4.00
C ILE A 21 -7.34 1.64 3.64
N GLU A 22 -7.79 2.73 4.25
CA GLU A 22 -7.22 4.06 4.06
C GLU A 22 -6.00 4.26 4.96
N ILE A 23 -4.92 4.77 4.36
CA ILE A 23 -3.71 5.26 5.02
C ILE A 23 -3.52 6.73 4.64
N GLU A 24 -3.76 7.64 5.59
CA GLU A 24 -3.52 9.08 5.38
C GLU A 24 -2.02 9.38 5.27
N ASN A 25 -1.66 10.39 4.47
CA ASN A 25 -0.26 10.77 4.25
C ASN A 25 0.51 11.08 5.54
N LYS A 26 -0.15 11.63 6.58
CA LYS A 26 0.47 11.92 7.88
C LYS A 26 1.00 10.67 8.59
N HIS A 27 0.51 9.48 8.23
CA HIS A 27 0.94 8.20 8.77
C HIS A 27 1.92 7.47 7.85
N ILE A 28 2.17 7.95 6.64
CA ILE A 28 3.12 7.33 5.71
C ILE A 28 4.53 7.79 6.07
N GLY A 29 5.38 6.86 6.52
CA GLY A 29 6.80 7.15 6.73
C GLY A 29 7.61 6.98 5.44
N ARG A 30 7.35 5.89 4.69
CA ARG A 30 8.01 5.65 3.39
C ARG A 30 7.04 4.98 2.44
N ILE A 31 7.08 5.38 1.18
CA ILE A 31 6.34 4.73 0.09
C ILE A 31 7.26 4.58 -1.13
N SER A 32 7.17 3.43 -1.80
CA SER A 32 7.86 3.14 -3.04
C SER A 32 6.89 2.47 -4.00
N ILE A 33 6.70 3.06 -5.18
CA ILE A 33 5.89 2.46 -6.25
C ILE A 33 6.71 2.56 -7.53
N LEU A 34 7.23 1.43 -7.99
CA LEU A 34 8.24 1.40 -9.06
C LEU A 34 7.78 0.56 -10.24
N ASP A 35 8.45 0.78 -11.37
CA ASP A 35 8.25 0.03 -12.61
C ASP A 35 6.79 0.07 -13.10
N ILE A 36 6.19 1.26 -13.05
CA ILE A 36 4.81 1.50 -13.48
C ILE A 36 4.70 1.31 -14.99
N LYS A 37 3.77 0.45 -15.40
CA LYS A 37 3.39 0.23 -16.80
C LYS A 37 1.95 0.65 -17.01
N THR A 38 1.71 1.30 -18.14
CA THR A 38 0.36 1.67 -18.57
C THR A 38 0.00 0.87 -19.80
N SER A 39 -1.13 0.17 -19.73
CA SER A 39 -1.74 -0.53 -20.85
C SER A 39 -3.04 0.16 -21.24
N ILE A 40 -3.23 0.38 -22.55
CA ILE A 40 -4.49 0.89 -23.11
C ILE A 40 -5.07 -0.18 -24.02
N VAL A 41 -6.27 -0.63 -23.71
CA VAL A 41 -7.04 -1.57 -24.51
C VAL A 41 -8.25 -0.85 -25.07
N ALA A 42 -8.34 -0.76 -26.39
CA ALA A 42 -9.44 -0.08 -27.06
C ALA A 42 -10.18 -1.04 -28.01
N THR A 43 -11.50 -0.95 -27.99
CA THR A 43 -12.41 -1.53 -28.98
C THR A 43 -13.15 -0.39 -29.68
N ARG A 44 -13.98 -0.70 -30.69
CA ARG A 44 -14.78 0.31 -31.41
C ARG A 44 -15.63 1.20 -30.49
N ASN A 45 -16.07 0.68 -29.33
CA ASN A 45 -17.03 1.34 -28.45
C ASN A 45 -16.53 1.59 -27.02
N SER A 46 -15.29 1.20 -26.69
CA SER A 46 -14.76 1.33 -25.34
C SER A 46 -13.24 1.47 -25.36
N THR A 47 -12.70 2.27 -24.45
CA THR A 47 -11.27 2.36 -24.18
C THR A 47 -11.05 2.19 -22.69
N CYS A 48 -10.25 1.21 -22.32
CA CYS A 48 -9.83 0.96 -20.94
C CYS A 48 -8.35 1.27 -20.81
N LYS A 49 -7.98 1.98 -19.75
CA LYS A 49 -6.60 2.23 -19.36
C LYS A 49 -6.37 1.54 -18.02
N PHE A 50 -5.32 0.74 -17.94
CA PHE A 50 -4.90 0.06 -16.72
C PHE A 50 -3.47 0.46 -16.42
N ASN A 51 -3.19 0.81 -15.17
CA ASN A 51 -1.83 0.98 -14.71
C ASN A 51 -1.50 -0.15 -13.74
N GLU A 52 -0.31 -0.70 -13.86
CA GLU A 52 0.22 -1.75 -13.00
C GLU A 52 1.62 -1.37 -12.55
N CYS A 53 2.06 -1.85 -11.39
CA CYS A 53 3.44 -1.74 -10.94
C CYS A 53 4.03 -3.14 -10.70
N ASP A 54 5.36 -3.27 -10.82
CA ASP A 54 6.03 -4.52 -10.44
C ASP A 54 6.48 -4.50 -8.96
N HIS A 55 6.45 -3.32 -8.32
CA HIS A 55 6.90 -3.12 -6.94
C HIS A 55 6.06 -2.08 -6.21
N PHE A 56 5.54 -2.48 -5.05
CA PHE A 56 4.95 -1.60 -4.05
C PHE A 56 5.60 -1.88 -2.70
N ALA A 57 5.99 -0.82 -1.99
CA ALA A 57 6.39 -0.90 -0.60
C ALA A 57 5.85 0.28 0.20
N LEU A 58 5.42 0.00 1.44
CA LEU A 58 4.87 0.99 2.36
C LEU A 58 5.40 0.72 3.76
N ALA A 59 5.86 1.78 4.43
CA ALA A 59 6.03 1.83 5.86
C ALA A 59 5.08 2.90 6.42
N SER A 60 4.26 2.51 7.41
CA SER A 60 3.24 3.36 8.01
C SER A 60 3.35 3.36 9.53
N PHE A 61 3.30 4.55 10.14
CA PHE A 61 3.41 4.76 11.57
C PHE A 61 2.21 4.17 12.33
N ARG A 62 2.47 3.60 13.50
CA ARG A 62 1.49 2.97 14.39
C ARG A 62 0.25 3.80 14.72
N ASP A 63 0.36 5.13 14.69
CA ASP A 63 -0.75 6.04 15.00
C ASP A 63 -1.81 6.09 13.90
N GLY A 64 -1.54 5.48 12.74
CA GLY A 64 -2.54 5.19 11.70
C GLY A 64 -3.29 3.87 11.91
N ASP A 65 -2.96 3.07 12.93
CA ASP A 65 -3.69 1.83 13.23
C ASP A 65 -4.98 2.12 14.00
N GLU A 66 -6.07 2.23 13.27
CA GLU A 66 -7.40 2.46 13.82
C GLU A 66 -8.20 1.15 13.89
N GLN A 67 -9.29 1.17 14.66
CA GLN A 67 -10.23 0.04 14.67
C GLN A 67 -10.82 -0.16 13.27
N TYR A 68 -10.73 -1.39 12.77
CA TYR A 68 -11.29 -1.77 11.48
C TYR A 68 -12.56 -2.61 11.68
N LYS A 69 -13.63 -2.21 10.98
CA LYS A 69 -14.93 -2.88 11.01
C LYS A 69 -15.25 -3.34 9.61
N LEU A 70 -15.38 -4.65 9.44
CA LEU A 70 -15.88 -5.20 8.20
C LEU A 70 -17.32 -4.71 7.97
N PRO A 71 -17.72 -4.45 6.72
CA PRO A 71 -19.12 -4.25 6.39
C PRO A 71 -19.95 -5.42 6.91
N ASN A 72 -20.91 -5.14 7.80
CA ASN A 72 -21.80 -6.09 8.48
C ASN A 72 -21.22 -6.91 9.64
N ASP A 73 -19.99 -6.63 10.09
CA ASP A 73 -19.45 -7.22 11.32
C ASP A 73 -19.42 -6.20 12.46
N PHE A 74 -20.43 -6.27 13.33
CA PHE A 74 -20.54 -5.41 14.52
C PHE A 74 -19.63 -5.87 15.67
N MET A 75 -18.93 -6.99 15.52
CA MET A 75 -18.10 -7.63 16.56
C MET A 75 -16.61 -7.71 16.19
N SER A 76 -16.20 -7.29 14.99
CA SER A 76 -14.78 -7.21 14.61
C SER A 76 -14.02 -6.29 15.58
N THR A 77 -13.08 -6.87 16.30
CA THR A 77 -12.10 -6.16 17.15
C THR A 77 -10.75 -5.99 16.45
N SER A 78 -10.65 -6.31 15.15
CA SER A 78 -9.38 -6.20 14.43
C SER A 78 -9.04 -4.73 14.12
N SER A 79 -7.75 -4.41 14.14
CA SER A 79 -7.24 -3.12 13.70
C SER A 79 -6.97 -3.12 12.19
N LYS A 80 -6.87 -1.94 11.56
CA LYS A 80 -6.54 -1.80 10.13
C LYS A 80 -5.30 -2.60 9.77
N TYR A 81 -4.24 -2.48 10.57
CA TYR A 81 -2.96 -3.13 10.26
C TYR A 81 -3.03 -4.63 10.48
N THR A 82 -3.76 -5.07 11.52
CA THR A 82 -4.03 -6.50 11.71
C THR A 82 -4.80 -7.08 10.52
N ARG A 83 -5.77 -6.36 9.96
CA ARG A 83 -6.52 -6.80 8.77
C ARG A 83 -5.62 -6.94 7.55
N LEU A 84 -4.62 -6.07 7.37
CA LEU A 84 -3.69 -6.11 6.25
C LEU A 84 -2.78 -7.35 6.24
N LYS A 85 -2.62 -8.05 7.38
CA LYS A 85 -1.99 -9.38 7.43
C LYS A 85 -2.79 -10.46 6.68
N GLY A 86 -3.99 -10.16 6.21
CA GLY A 86 -4.77 -11.01 5.31
C GLY A 86 -4.06 -11.27 3.97
N ASN A 87 -3.13 -10.40 3.59
CA ASN A 87 -2.35 -10.46 2.35
C ASN A 87 -3.23 -10.60 1.12
N ASP A 88 -4.15 -9.66 0.92
CA ASP A 88 -5.14 -9.69 -0.15
C ASP A 88 -5.30 -8.33 -0.85
N ILE A 89 -4.25 -7.49 -0.85
CA ILE A 89 -4.23 -6.23 -1.59
C ILE A 89 -4.15 -6.52 -3.10
N THR A 90 -5.06 -5.93 -3.87
CA THR A 90 -5.19 -6.10 -5.33
C THR A 90 -4.74 -4.86 -6.10
N SER A 91 -4.99 -3.67 -5.56
CA SER A 91 -4.55 -2.39 -6.14
C SER A 91 -4.35 -1.33 -5.08
N ILE A 92 -3.58 -0.31 -5.44
CA ILE A 92 -3.38 0.91 -4.65
C ILE A 92 -4.09 2.05 -5.37
N HIS A 93 -5.05 2.66 -4.71
CA HIS A 93 -5.68 3.89 -5.18
C HIS A 93 -5.05 5.09 -4.46
N ILE A 94 -4.33 5.91 -5.22
CA ILE A 94 -3.60 7.08 -4.75
C ILE A 94 -4.47 8.31 -4.97
N ILE A 95 -4.68 9.08 -3.91
CA ILE A 95 -5.38 10.36 -3.97
C ILE A 95 -4.36 11.46 -3.67
N TYR A 96 -4.23 12.41 -4.58
CA TYR A 96 -3.32 13.55 -4.45
C TYR A 96 -4.03 14.76 -3.82
N ASN A 97 -3.25 15.73 -3.34
CA ASN A 97 -3.76 16.97 -2.73
C ASN A 97 -4.60 17.86 -3.68
N ASP A 98 -4.46 17.70 -5.00
CA ASP A 98 -5.28 18.35 -6.03
C ASP A 98 -6.55 17.55 -6.37
N TYR A 99 -6.84 16.48 -5.61
CA TYR A 99 -7.95 15.55 -5.80
C TYR A 99 -7.91 14.78 -7.12
N THR A 100 -6.77 14.77 -7.81
CA THR A 100 -6.56 13.78 -8.86
C THR A 100 -6.29 12.41 -8.24
N GLU A 101 -6.60 11.38 -9.02
CA GLU A 101 -6.68 10.00 -8.55
C GLU A 101 -5.99 9.07 -9.55
N GLU A 102 -5.26 8.08 -9.04
CA GLU A 102 -4.62 7.04 -9.83
C GLU A 102 -4.77 5.69 -9.15
N GLU A 103 -5.25 4.70 -9.90
CA GLU A 103 -5.26 3.31 -9.45
C GLU A 103 -4.11 2.54 -10.12
N LEU A 104 -3.37 1.78 -9.32
CA LEU A 104 -2.25 0.92 -9.73
C LEU A 104 -2.49 -0.51 -9.23
N TYR A 105 -2.63 -1.45 -10.16
CA TYR A 105 -2.67 -2.87 -9.82
C TYR A 105 -1.29 -3.35 -9.40
N VAL A 106 -1.25 -4.12 -8.31
CA VAL A 106 -0.02 -4.72 -7.79
C VAL A 106 0.15 -6.14 -8.33
N PRO A 107 1.36 -6.72 -8.30
CA PRO A 107 1.54 -8.12 -8.65
C PRO A 107 0.63 -9.01 -7.82
N TRP A 108 -0.03 -9.96 -8.48
CA TRP A 108 -0.89 -10.97 -7.84
C TRP A 108 -0.43 -12.39 -8.23
N GLY A 109 -0.50 -13.31 -7.28
CA GLY A 109 -0.09 -14.71 -7.43
C GLY A 109 -1.11 -15.60 -8.13
N ASP A 110 -1.06 -16.90 -7.86
CA ASP A 110 -1.98 -17.89 -8.46
C ASP A 110 -3.19 -18.16 -7.55
N SER A 111 -3.15 -17.71 -6.30
CA SER A 111 -4.25 -17.86 -5.34
C SER A 111 -5.50 -17.04 -5.73
N GLU A 112 -6.68 -17.58 -5.44
CA GLU A 112 -7.96 -16.90 -5.70
C GLU A 112 -8.30 -15.85 -4.63
N TYR A 113 -7.71 -15.93 -3.44
CA TYR A 113 -8.13 -15.13 -2.28
C TYR A 113 -7.00 -14.34 -1.60
N LYS A 114 -5.75 -14.65 -1.93
CA LYS A 114 -4.57 -14.06 -1.30
C LYS A 114 -3.57 -13.66 -2.37
N ASN A 115 -2.94 -12.53 -2.14
CA ASN A 115 -1.80 -12.09 -2.91
C ASN A 115 -0.53 -12.81 -2.42
N ASP A 116 -0.09 -13.83 -3.16
CA ASP A 116 1.11 -14.60 -2.83
C ASP A 116 2.41 -13.77 -2.85
N TYR A 117 2.38 -12.60 -3.50
CA TYR A 117 3.52 -11.67 -3.57
C TYR A 117 3.47 -10.57 -2.51
N GLN A 118 2.43 -10.54 -1.67
CA GLN A 118 2.33 -9.60 -0.56
C GLN A 118 2.98 -10.18 0.71
N HIS A 119 3.90 -9.41 1.26
CA HIS A 119 4.49 -9.60 2.57
C HIS A 119 4.05 -8.45 3.47
N THR A 120 3.53 -8.77 4.65
CA THR A 120 3.07 -7.80 5.64
C THR A 120 3.73 -8.08 6.99
N TYR A 121 4.33 -7.07 7.58
CA TYR A 121 4.97 -7.13 8.89
C TYR A 121 4.46 -5.98 9.77
N ILE A 122 4.29 -6.25 11.06
CA ILE A 122 4.04 -5.21 12.06
C ILE A 122 5.10 -5.44 13.14
N ASN A 123 5.93 -4.44 13.39
CA ASN A 123 7.00 -4.54 14.39
C ASN A 123 6.42 -4.52 15.83
N GLU A 124 7.27 -4.73 16.84
CA GLU A 124 6.86 -4.73 18.26
C GLU A 124 6.31 -3.36 18.69
N HIS A 125 6.65 -2.33 17.93
CA HIS A 125 6.24 -0.97 18.18
C HIS A 125 4.85 -0.62 17.61
N GLY A 126 4.31 -1.44 16.70
CA GLY A 126 3.02 -1.25 16.05
C GLY A 126 3.06 -0.59 14.68
N ASP A 127 4.24 -0.29 14.14
CA ASP A 127 4.40 0.27 12.79
C ASP A 127 4.23 -0.84 11.73
N LEU A 128 3.58 -0.51 10.63
CA LEU A 128 3.23 -1.43 9.54
C LEU A 128 4.25 -1.34 8.41
N PHE A 129 4.63 -2.50 7.88
CA PHE A 129 5.48 -2.66 6.70
C PHE A 129 4.80 -3.59 5.71
N ILE A 130 4.70 -3.16 4.45
CA ILE A 130 4.15 -3.95 3.36
C ILE A 130 5.14 -3.93 2.20
N VAL A 131 5.38 -5.09 1.60
CA VAL A 131 6.07 -5.23 0.32
C VAL A 131 5.23 -6.12 -0.58
N ILE A 132 4.93 -5.66 -1.79
CA ILE A 132 4.30 -6.46 -2.84
C ILE A 132 5.24 -6.50 -4.04
N ASN A 133 5.90 -7.64 -4.21
CA ASN A 133 6.86 -7.86 -5.27
C ASN A 133 7.07 -9.36 -5.49
N LYS A 134 7.31 -9.76 -6.74
CA LYS A 134 7.50 -11.18 -7.09
C LYS A 134 8.80 -11.79 -6.53
N ASN A 135 9.79 -10.95 -6.24
CA ASN A 135 11.17 -11.37 -5.94
C ASN A 135 11.76 -10.70 -4.70
N LYS A 136 11.01 -9.85 -4.00
CA LYS A 136 11.47 -9.13 -2.80
C LYS A 136 10.50 -9.32 -1.65
N ASN A 137 11.02 -9.41 -0.45
CA ASN A 137 10.27 -9.44 0.80
C ASN A 137 10.53 -8.19 1.66
N ILE A 138 10.12 -8.24 2.94
CA ILE A 138 10.30 -7.15 3.90
C ILE A 138 11.79 -6.85 4.11
N GLU A 139 12.61 -7.89 4.29
CA GLU A 139 14.03 -7.77 4.59
C GLU A 139 14.84 -7.21 3.42
N ASP A 140 14.42 -7.48 2.18
CA ASP A 140 15.05 -6.93 0.98
C ASP A 140 14.80 -5.42 0.82
N GLU A 141 13.63 -4.93 1.22
CA GLU A 141 13.20 -3.55 1.01
C GLU A 141 13.45 -2.63 2.23
N PHE A 142 13.43 -3.24 3.42
CA PHE A 142 13.72 -2.61 4.70
C PHE A 142 14.85 -3.38 5.40
N PRO A 143 16.11 -3.23 4.96
CA PRO A 143 17.25 -4.05 5.40
C PRO A 143 17.78 -3.68 6.80
N TYR A 144 17.07 -2.83 7.53
CA TYR A 144 17.44 -2.40 8.88
C TYR A 144 16.70 -3.24 9.92
N ASP A 145 17.20 -3.22 11.15
CA ASP A 145 16.45 -3.80 12.26
C ASP A 145 15.19 -2.97 12.53
N LEU A 146 14.02 -3.53 12.17
CA LEU A 146 12.72 -2.89 12.30
C LEU A 146 12.25 -2.79 13.76
N GLU A 147 12.98 -3.39 14.69
CA GLU A 147 12.76 -3.26 16.13
C GLU A 147 13.65 -2.20 16.78
N ASP A 148 14.70 -1.72 16.09
CA ASP A 148 15.56 -0.64 16.58
C ASP A 148 14.93 0.73 16.27
N THR A 149 14.56 1.46 17.32
CA THR A 149 13.96 2.79 17.22
C THR A 149 14.84 3.79 16.47
N ALA A 150 16.17 3.73 16.62
CA ALA A 150 17.08 4.63 15.92
C ALA A 150 17.09 4.34 14.40
N CYS A 151 16.99 3.06 14.02
CA CYS A 151 16.85 2.66 12.62
C CYS A 151 15.51 3.11 12.03
N LEU A 152 14.41 2.99 12.79
CA LEU A 152 13.09 3.44 12.38
C LEU A 152 13.06 4.95 12.13
N GLU A 153 13.63 5.76 13.04
CA GLU A 153 13.73 7.21 12.85
C GLU A 153 14.52 7.55 11.57
N TYR A 154 15.65 6.90 11.34
CA TYR A 154 16.43 7.15 10.13
C TYR A 154 15.66 6.80 8.84
N MET A 155 14.93 5.69 8.86
CA MET A 155 14.26 5.14 7.67
C MET A 155 12.93 5.85 7.33
N LEU A 156 12.17 6.25 8.34
CA LEU A 156 10.82 6.83 8.16
C LEU A 156 10.85 8.36 7.99
N PHE A 157 11.99 9.01 8.27
CA PHE A 157 12.16 10.45 8.12
C PHE A 157 13.22 10.82 7.05
N TRP A 158 13.59 9.88 6.18
CA TRP A 158 14.52 10.16 5.09
C TRP A 158 13.80 10.87 3.93
N ASP A 159 14.05 12.17 3.79
CA ASP A 159 13.57 12.96 2.66
C ASP A 159 14.35 12.63 1.39
N CYS A 160 13.65 12.22 0.33
CA CYS A 160 14.18 12.07 -1.03
C CYS A 160 14.00 13.34 -1.88
#